data_AF-A0A946S198-F1
#
_entry.id   AF-A0A946S198-F1
#
_cell.length_a   1.000
_cell.length_b   1.000
_cell.length_c   1.000
_cell.angle_alpha   90.00
_cell.angle_beta   90.00
_cell.angle_gamma   90.00
#
_symmetry.space_group_name_H-M   'P 1'
#
loop_
_entity.id
_entity.type
_entity.pdbx_description
1 polymer ?
#
loop_
_entity_poly.entity_id
_entity_poly.type
_entity_poly.pdbx_seq_one_letter_code
_entity_poly.pdbx_strand_id
1 'polypeptide(L)'
;MIKLKNKYLFTGKVIICLLLLVQLAVAESDNNIHIATVGDMSGKDNKAGESLVRGINLYLNEINENGGINGREVVLDIYDDENDSLLARERALEIVKDNRAIAVIGHHYSSCSIYAGEVYKENGIPAITPYSTVVDVTPSNDWYFRNTFNDNLQGSFLANYVNKIIK
;
A
#
# COMPACT_ATOMS: atom_id res chain seq x y z
N MET A 1 21.79 13.38 -62.12
CA MET A 1 20.88 12.42 -61.45
C MET A 1 21.31 11.96 -60.05
N ILE A 2 22.60 11.96 -59.69
CA ILE A 2 23.09 11.42 -58.40
C ILE A 2 22.75 12.34 -57.19
N LYS A 3 22.72 13.67 -57.37
CA LYS A 3 22.45 14.63 -56.28
C LYS A 3 21.01 14.61 -55.74
N LEU A 4 20.01 14.21 -56.53
CA LEU A 4 18.61 14.14 -56.04
C LEU A 4 18.38 12.94 -55.11
N LYS A 5 18.99 11.78 -55.38
CA LYS A 5 18.82 10.58 -54.54
C LYS A 5 19.28 10.80 -53.10
N ASN A 6 20.38 11.54 -52.88
CA ASN A 6 20.88 11.86 -51.53
C ASN A 6 19.97 12.81 -50.76
N LYS A 7 19.22 13.70 -51.45
CA LYS A 7 18.32 14.66 -50.79
C LYS A 7 17.13 13.95 -50.16
N TYR A 8 16.53 12.99 -50.86
CA TYR A 8 15.43 12.16 -50.35
C TYR A 8 15.89 11.14 -49.30
N LEU A 9 17.12 10.64 -49.41
CA LEU A 9 17.73 9.74 -48.43
C LEU A 9 18.01 10.44 -47.09
N PHE A 10 18.39 11.72 -47.14
CA PHE A 10 18.62 12.54 -45.95
C PHE A 10 17.32 12.96 -45.27
N THR A 11 16.30 13.38 -46.03
CA THR A 11 14.98 13.71 -45.47
C THR A 11 14.26 12.49 -44.89
N GLY A 12 14.40 11.31 -45.50
CA GLY A 12 13.83 10.06 -44.95
C GLY A 12 14.46 9.64 -43.63
N LYS A 13 15.79 9.81 -43.47
CA LYS A 13 16.48 9.53 -42.19
C LYS A 13 16.08 10.49 -41.07
N VAL A 14 15.83 11.76 -41.40
CA VAL A 14 15.36 12.75 -40.41
C VAL A 14 13.94 12.42 -39.92
N ILE A 15 13.03 12.02 -40.81
CA ILE A 15 11.67 11.61 -40.44
C ILE A 15 11.68 10.33 -39.58
N ILE A 16 12.53 9.36 -39.90
CA ILE A 16 12.68 8.12 -39.11
C ILE A 16 13.28 8.42 -37.72
N CYS A 17 14.29 9.30 -37.62
CA CYS A 17 14.81 9.76 -36.33
C CYS A 17 13.75 10.51 -35.50
N LEU A 18 12.92 11.34 -36.13
CA LEU A 18 11.83 12.05 -35.45
C LEU A 18 10.73 11.09 -34.94
N LEU A 19 10.38 10.06 -35.71
CA LEU A 19 9.44 9.01 -35.28
C LEU A 19 9.99 8.17 -34.10
N LEU A 20 11.29 7.86 -34.12
CA LEU A 20 11.97 7.15 -33.02
C LEU A 20 12.08 8.02 -31.74
N LEU A 21 12.27 9.33 -31.90
CA LEU A 21 12.30 10.28 -30.77
C LEU A 21 10.91 10.46 -30.14
N VAL A 22 9.83 10.38 -30.92
CA VAL A 22 8.45 10.44 -30.41
C VAL A 22 8.09 9.17 -29.63
N GLN A 23 8.59 7.99 -30.05
CA GLN A 23 8.40 6.73 -29.30
C GLN A 23 9.17 6.70 -27.97
N LEU A 24 10.30 7.39 -27.87
CA LEU A 24 11.05 7.52 -26.61
C LEU A 24 10.46 8.56 -25.65
N ALA A 25 9.58 9.44 -26.13
CA ALA A 25 9.02 10.56 -25.35
C ALA A 25 7.68 10.22 -24.66
N VAL A 26 7.12 9.03 -24.87
CA VAL A 26 5.99 8.53 -24.07
C VAL A 26 6.58 7.86 -22.83
N ALA A 27 7.04 8.68 -21.88
CA ALA A 27 7.22 8.20 -20.52
C ALA A 27 5.82 7.84 -20.00
N GLU A 28 5.53 6.54 -19.93
CA GLU A 28 4.30 6.03 -19.34
C GLU A 28 4.33 6.42 -17.86
N SER A 29 3.54 7.44 -17.50
CA SER A 29 3.31 7.78 -16.10
C SER A 29 2.70 6.56 -15.43
N ASP A 30 3.25 6.14 -14.29
CA ASP A 30 2.69 5.04 -13.49
C ASP A 30 1.23 5.35 -13.17
N ASN A 31 0.33 4.75 -13.93
CA ASN A 31 -1.10 4.99 -13.86
C ASN A 31 -1.77 3.96 -12.94
N ASN A 32 -1.00 3.23 -12.14
CA ASN A 32 -1.53 2.25 -11.20
C ASN A 32 -2.05 2.94 -9.93
N ILE A 33 -2.93 2.25 -9.21
CA ILE A 33 -3.39 2.66 -7.89
C ILE A 33 -2.58 1.86 -6.87
N HIS A 34 -1.76 2.54 -6.09
CA HIS A 34 -0.93 1.87 -5.10
C HIS A 34 -1.62 1.80 -3.75
N ILE A 35 -1.57 0.62 -3.14
CA ILE A 35 -1.90 0.39 -1.75
C ILE A 35 -0.63 -0.14 -1.09
N ALA A 36 -0.21 0.46 0.02
CA ALA A 36 0.90 -0.07 0.79
C ALA A 36 0.38 -1.10 1.80
N THR A 37 1.14 -2.17 2.02
CA THR A 37 0.95 -3.06 3.16
C THR A 37 2.21 -3.10 4.00
N VAL A 38 2.04 -3.07 5.32
CA VAL A 38 3.16 -3.12 6.27
C VAL A 38 2.87 -4.12 7.37
N GLY A 39 3.85 -4.95 7.68
CA GLY A 39 3.81 -5.87 8.80
C GLY A 39 5.07 -6.74 8.83
N ASP A 40 5.05 -7.76 9.68
CA ASP A 40 6.17 -8.66 9.86
C ASP A 40 6.29 -9.65 8.70
N MET A 41 7.23 -9.42 7.79
CA MET A 41 7.48 -10.28 6.62
C MET A 41 8.68 -11.21 6.84
N SER A 42 9.72 -10.76 7.53
CA SER A 42 10.95 -11.54 7.77
C SER A 42 11.28 -11.80 9.24
N GLY A 43 10.55 -11.18 10.17
CA GLY A 43 10.69 -11.35 11.60
C GLY A 43 10.00 -12.60 12.15
N LYS A 44 9.70 -12.58 13.45
CA LYS A 44 9.29 -13.78 14.22
C LYS A 44 7.89 -14.28 13.88
N ASP A 45 7.00 -13.37 13.53
CA ASP A 45 5.61 -13.64 13.19
C ASP A 45 5.38 -13.54 11.67
N ASN A 46 6.40 -13.84 10.86
CA ASN A 46 6.36 -13.77 9.40
C ASN A 46 5.15 -14.46 8.74
N LYS A 47 4.64 -15.54 9.34
CA LYS A 47 3.42 -16.23 8.87
C LYS A 47 2.19 -15.32 8.87
N ALA A 48 2.11 -14.38 9.81
CA ALA A 48 1.05 -13.38 9.84
C ALA A 48 1.19 -12.40 8.67
N GLY A 49 2.38 -11.87 8.39
CA GLY A 49 2.62 -11.01 7.22
C GLY A 49 2.40 -11.73 5.90
N GLU A 50 2.85 -12.98 5.76
CA GLU A 50 2.54 -13.80 4.59
C GLU A 50 1.03 -13.97 4.39
N SER A 51 0.29 -14.20 5.47
CA SER A 51 -1.18 -14.36 5.41
C SER A 51 -1.86 -13.04 5.04
N LEU A 52 -1.38 -11.91 5.55
CA LEU A 52 -1.85 -10.57 5.20
C LEU A 52 -1.66 -10.31 3.70
N VAL A 53 -0.44 -10.48 3.19
CA VAL A 53 -0.11 -10.25 1.78
C VAL A 53 -0.94 -11.16 0.87
N ARG A 54 -1.06 -12.44 1.20
CA ARG A 54 -1.90 -13.39 0.42
C ARG A 54 -3.37 -12.97 0.41
N GLY A 55 -3.91 -12.55 1.55
CA GLY A 55 -5.31 -12.12 1.66
C GLY A 55 -5.60 -10.87 0.84
N ILE A 56 -4.72 -9.88 0.89
CA ILE A 56 -4.85 -8.66 0.08
C ILE A 56 -4.75 -9.01 -1.41
N ASN A 57 -3.72 -9.75 -1.82
CA ASN A 57 -3.52 -10.12 -3.22
C ASN A 57 -4.65 -10.97 -3.78
N LEU A 58 -5.30 -11.83 -2.99
CA LEU A 58 -6.47 -12.59 -3.44
C LEU A 58 -7.56 -11.65 -3.96
N TYR A 59 -7.83 -10.55 -3.25
CA TYR A 59 -8.85 -9.58 -3.64
C TYR A 59 -8.37 -8.64 -4.74
N LEU A 60 -7.11 -8.18 -4.70
CA LEU A 60 -6.56 -7.31 -5.74
C LEU A 60 -6.46 -8.02 -7.09
N ASN A 61 -6.10 -9.31 -7.09
CA ASN A 61 -6.09 -10.12 -8.31
C ASN A 61 -7.49 -10.21 -8.92
N GLU A 62 -8.51 -10.47 -8.11
CA GLU A 62 -9.91 -10.48 -8.58
C GLU A 62 -10.31 -9.11 -9.19
N ILE A 63 -9.93 -8.00 -8.57
CA ILE A 63 -10.19 -6.66 -9.11
C ILE A 63 -9.48 -6.46 -10.45
N ASN A 64 -8.19 -6.80 -10.52
CA ASN A 64 -7.36 -6.55 -11.71
C ASN A 64 -7.74 -7.47 -12.87
N GLU A 65 -8.09 -8.74 -12.62
CA GLU A 65 -8.62 -9.67 -13.63
C GLU A 65 -9.94 -9.18 -14.24
N ASN A 66 -10.73 -8.41 -13.48
CA ASN A 66 -11.95 -7.76 -13.96
C ASN A 66 -11.71 -6.39 -14.62
N GLY A 67 -10.47 -6.04 -14.94
CA GLY A 67 -10.10 -4.81 -15.65
C GLY A 67 -9.70 -3.64 -14.75
N GLY A 68 -9.51 -3.88 -13.45
CA GLY A 68 -9.05 -2.87 -12.49
C GLY A 68 -10.10 -1.82 -12.12
N ILE A 69 -9.66 -0.73 -11.48
CA ILE A 69 -10.54 0.36 -11.07
C ILE A 69 -10.42 1.49 -12.09
N ASN A 70 -11.52 1.76 -12.83
CA ASN A 70 -11.53 2.73 -13.93
C ASN A 70 -10.43 2.48 -14.98
N GLY A 71 -10.10 1.20 -15.23
CA GLY A 71 -9.04 0.80 -16.16
C GLY A 71 -7.62 0.93 -15.62
N ARG A 72 -7.45 1.23 -14.32
CA ARG A 72 -6.16 1.28 -13.63
C ARG A 72 -5.94 0.00 -12.82
N GLU A 73 -4.77 -0.59 -12.92
CA GLU A 73 -4.37 -1.73 -12.09
C GLU A 73 -4.16 -1.27 -10.64
N VAL A 74 -4.56 -2.09 -9.67
CA VAL A 74 -4.26 -1.88 -8.25
C VAL A 74 -3.03 -2.69 -7.88
N VAL A 75 -1.98 -2.02 -7.40
CA VAL A 75 -0.68 -2.62 -7.08
C VAL A 75 -0.45 -2.58 -5.57
N LEU A 76 0.04 -3.69 -5.02
CA LEU A 76 0.40 -3.80 -3.61
C LEU A 76 1.89 -3.54 -3.40
N ASP A 77 2.21 -2.46 -2.70
CA ASP A 77 3.57 -2.16 -2.26
C ASP A 77 3.80 -2.79 -0.89
N ILE A 78 4.79 -3.67 -0.76
CA ILE A 78 5.01 -4.48 0.44
C ILE A 78 6.20 -3.95 1.22
N TYR A 79 5.98 -3.63 2.49
CA TYR A 79 7.01 -3.16 3.42
C TYR A 79 7.11 -4.10 4.62
N ASP A 80 8.33 -4.34 5.08
CA ASP A 80 8.63 -5.14 6.26
C ASP A 80 9.03 -4.24 7.42
N ASP A 81 8.30 -4.37 8.53
CA ASP A 81 8.62 -3.68 9.78
C ASP A 81 9.17 -4.61 10.87
N GLU A 82 9.25 -5.92 10.61
CA GLU A 82 9.72 -6.94 11.57
C GLU A 82 9.02 -6.87 12.95
N ASN A 83 7.82 -6.27 13.03
CA ASN A 83 7.16 -5.90 14.29
C ASN A 83 7.97 -4.97 15.21
N ASP A 84 8.98 -4.28 14.69
CA ASP A 84 9.74 -3.25 15.40
C ASP A 84 9.11 -1.87 15.19
N SER A 85 8.87 -1.15 16.29
CA SER A 85 8.13 0.12 16.23
C SER A 85 8.94 1.29 15.63
N LEU A 86 10.28 1.23 15.69
CA LEU A 86 11.12 2.23 15.03
C LEU A 86 11.20 1.95 13.53
N LEU A 87 11.34 0.69 13.15
CA LEU A 87 11.30 0.27 11.75
C LEU A 87 9.94 0.57 11.12
N ALA A 88 8.84 0.32 11.83
CA ALA A 88 7.50 0.70 11.40
C ALA A 88 7.37 2.20 11.08
N ARG A 89 7.96 3.06 11.93
CA ARG A 89 8.00 4.51 11.68
C ARG A 89 8.86 4.85 10.45
N GLU A 90 10.00 4.17 10.27
CA GLU A 90 10.85 4.33 9.09
C GLU A 90 10.09 3.96 7.80
N ARG A 91 9.40 2.81 7.77
CA ARG A 91 8.59 2.38 6.62
C ARG A 91 7.45 3.34 6.34
N ALA A 92 6.81 3.89 7.38
CA ALA A 92 5.79 4.92 7.21
C ALA A 92 6.35 6.19 6.54
N LEU A 93 7.55 6.64 6.94
CA LEU A 93 8.23 7.78 6.32
C LEU A 93 8.62 7.49 4.86
N GLU A 94 9.03 6.26 4.56
CA GLU A 94 9.33 5.80 3.21
C GLU A 94 8.08 5.85 2.32
N ILE A 95 6.96 5.28 2.78
CA ILE A 95 5.66 5.32 2.06
C ILE A 95 5.23 6.76 1.76
N VAL A 96 5.33 7.65 2.75
CA VAL A 96 5.03 9.08 2.57
C VAL A 96 5.95 9.71 1.53
N LYS A 97 7.25 9.43 1.60
CA LYS A 97 8.26 10.00 0.71
C LYS A 97 8.05 9.53 -0.74
N ASP A 98 7.70 8.27 -0.94
CA ASP A 98 7.41 7.72 -2.26
C ASP A 98 6.13 8.30 -2.86
N ASN A 99 5.20 8.75 -2.01
CA ASN A 99 4.00 9.51 -2.38
C ASN A 99 3.17 8.86 -3.51
N ARG A 100 3.11 7.53 -3.51
CA ARG A 100 2.41 6.71 -4.50
C ARG A 100 1.20 5.99 -3.90
N ALA A 101 1.33 5.46 -2.70
CA ALA A 101 0.27 4.73 -2.01
C ALA A 101 -0.86 5.66 -1.57
N ILE A 102 -2.10 5.33 -1.94
CA ILE A 102 -3.29 6.11 -1.55
C ILE A 102 -3.82 5.71 -0.18
N ALA A 103 -3.41 4.55 0.35
CA ALA A 103 -3.78 4.03 1.65
C ALA A 103 -2.77 2.97 2.12
N VAL A 104 -2.79 2.68 3.42
CA VAL A 104 -1.95 1.66 4.06
C VAL A 104 -2.81 0.59 4.72
N ILE A 105 -2.46 -0.68 4.53
CA ILE A 105 -3.02 -1.83 5.25
C ILE A 105 -1.95 -2.42 6.18
N GLY A 106 -2.22 -2.46 7.48
CA GLY A 106 -1.22 -2.74 8.51
C GLY A 106 -1.40 -1.78 9.68
N HIS A 107 -0.56 -1.79 10.71
CA HIS A 107 0.53 -2.71 10.99
C HIS A 107 0.02 -3.93 11.80
N HIS A 108 0.90 -4.90 12.05
CA HIS A 108 0.54 -6.08 12.85
C HIS A 108 0.52 -5.74 14.35
N TYR A 109 1.66 -5.42 14.96
CA TYR A 109 1.73 -5.05 16.37
C TYR A 109 1.13 -3.68 16.67
N SER A 110 0.41 -3.57 17.78
CA SER A 110 -0.26 -2.32 18.17
C SER A 110 0.71 -1.15 18.38
N SER A 111 1.92 -1.41 18.88
CA SER A 111 2.95 -0.38 19.02
C SER A 111 3.42 0.13 17.65
N CYS A 112 3.60 -0.74 16.67
CA CYS A 112 3.93 -0.37 15.30
C CYS A 112 2.82 0.51 14.69
N SER A 113 1.56 0.12 14.88
CA SER A 113 0.41 0.90 14.43
C SER A 113 0.36 2.31 15.05
N ILE A 114 0.69 2.44 16.34
CA ILE A 114 0.75 3.76 17.01
C ILE A 114 1.87 4.62 16.41
N TYR A 115 3.10 4.10 16.33
CA TYR A 115 4.27 4.87 15.88
C TYR A 115 4.20 5.27 14.41
N ALA A 116 3.79 4.35 13.53
CA ALA A 116 3.56 4.63 12.12
C ALA A 116 2.33 5.51 11.91
N GLY A 117 1.30 5.33 12.74
CA GLY A 117 0.06 6.09 12.68
C GLY A 117 0.25 7.59 12.87
N GLU A 118 1.19 8.00 13.71
CA GLU A 118 1.57 9.42 13.83
C GLU A 118 2.05 10.01 12.50
N VAL A 119 2.91 9.27 11.77
CA VAL A 119 3.43 9.69 10.47
C VAL A 119 2.31 9.79 9.44
N TYR A 120 1.42 8.79 9.39
CA TYR A 120 0.27 8.80 8.48
C TYR A 120 -0.69 9.95 8.77
N LYS A 121 -0.94 10.25 10.05
CA LYS A 121 -1.76 11.38 10.50
C LYS A 121 -1.18 12.72 10.06
N GLU A 122 0.12 12.91 10.23
CA GLU A 122 0.81 14.15 9.86
C GLU A 122 0.82 14.40 8.35
N ASN A 123 0.80 13.33 7.54
CA ASN A 123 0.94 13.41 6.09
C ASN A 123 -0.37 13.15 5.32
N GLY A 124 -1.47 12.88 6.03
CA GLY A 124 -2.78 12.69 5.42
C GLY A 124 -2.88 11.43 4.56
N ILE A 125 -2.30 10.32 5.03
CA ILE A 125 -2.46 9.00 4.40
C ILE A 125 -3.38 8.15 5.28
N PRO A 126 -4.52 7.65 4.78
CA PRO A 126 -5.38 6.78 5.56
C PRO A 126 -4.73 5.39 5.75
N ALA A 127 -4.80 4.86 6.96
CA ALA A 127 -4.28 3.54 7.32
C ALA A 127 -5.36 2.68 7.98
N ILE A 128 -5.33 1.37 7.77
CA ILE A 128 -6.23 0.42 8.41
C ILE A 128 -5.50 -0.84 8.88
N THR A 129 -5.66 -1.22 10.16
CA THR A 129 -5.10 -2.45 10.71
C THR A 129 -6.14 -3.56 10.88
N PRO A 130 -5.87 -4.78 10.40
CA PRO A 130 -6.65 -5.97 10.71
C PRO A 130 -6.20 -6.72 11.98
N TYR A 131 -5.19 -6.22 12.70
CA TYR A 131 -4.59 -6.94 13.82
C TYR A 131 -4.62 -6.21 15.16
N SER A 132 -4.37 -4.90 15.17
CA SER A 132 -4.06 -4.19 16.42
C SER A 132 -5.30 -3.92 17.28
N THR A 133 -5.32 -4.47 18.50
CA THR A 133 -6.48 -4.40 19.42
C THR A 133 -6.34 -3.39 20.55
N VAL A 134 -5.12 -2.89 20.82
CA VAL A 134 -4.92 -1.87 21.88
C VAL A 134 -5.77 -0.65 21.60
N VAL A 135 -6.42 -0.15 22.64
CA VAL A 135 -7.41 0.92 22.54
C VAL A 135 -6.82 2.15 21.87
N ASP A 136 -5.60 2.54 22.19
CA ASP A 136 -4.97 3.80 21.78
C ASP A 136 -4.66 3.92 20.28
N VAL A 137 -4.76 2.84 19.50
CA VAL A 137 -4.42 2.85 18.06
C VAL A 137 -5.25 3.85 17.25
N THR A 138 -6.52 4.09 17.60
CA THR A 138 -7.46 4.90 16.79
C THR A 138 -8.05 6.15 17.47
N PRO A 139 -8.32 6.22 18.79
CA PRO A 139 -9.03 7.35 19.40
C PRO A 139 -8.40 8.73 19.21
N SER A 140 -7.07 8.79 19.04
CA SER A 140 -6.31 10.02 18.85
C SER A 140 -5.88 10.25 17.40
N ASN A 141 -6.34 9.40 16.47
CA ASN A 141 -5.88 9.38 15.09
C ASN A 141 -7.02 9.16 14.08
N ASP A 142 -7.58 10.25 13.57
CA ASP A 142 -8.67 10.24 12.58
C ASP A 142 -8.25 9.67 11.21
N TRP A 143 -6.95 9.45 10.98
CA TRP A 143 -6.40 8.84 9.77
C TRP A 143 -6.16 7.33 9.92
N TYR A 144 -6.41 6.76 11.11
CA TYR A 144 -6.16 5.35 11.38
C TYR A 144 -7.42 4.61 11.77
N PHE A 145 -7.72 3.56 11.02
CA PHE A 145 -8.90 2.74 11.17
C PHE A 145 -8.52 1.32 11.60
N ARG A 146 -9.51 0.56 12.09
CA ARG A 146 -9.35 -0.88 12.36
C ARG A 146 -10.64 -1.60 11.99
N ASN A 147 -10.53 -2.82 11.46
CA ASN A 147 -11.68 -3.72 11.26
C ASN A 147 -11.75 -4.82 12.33
N THR A 148 -10.76 -4.89 13.24
CA THR A 148 -10.78 -5.76 14.42
C THR A 148 -11.38 -5.05 15.64
N PHE A 149 -11.92 -5.82 16.59
CA PHE A 149 -12.44 -5.28 17.85
C PHE A 149 -11.29 -4.88 18.77
N ASN A 150 -11.42 -3.74 19.47
CA ASN A 150 -10.45 -3.35 20.49
C ASN A 150 -10.62 -4.14 21.81
N ASP A 151 -9.58 -4.13 22.64
CA ASP A 151 -9.55 -4.89 23.89
C ASP A 151 -10.68 -4.50 24.86
N ASN A 152 -11.09 -3.22 24.87
CA ASN A 152 -12.21 -2.76 25.72
C ASN A 152 -13.53 -3.41 25.32
N LEU A 153 -13.81 -3.50 24.02
CA LEU A 153 -15.03 -4.13 23.51
C LEU A 153 -15.02 -5.63 23.77
N GLN A 154 -13.88 -6.29 23.51
CA GLN A 154 -13.71 -7.72 23.76
C GLN A 154 -13.86 -8.06 25.25
N GLY A 155 -13.22 -7.29 26.14
CA GLY A 155 -13.32 -7.48 27.59
C GLY A 155 -14.74 -7.23 28.11
N SER A 156 -15.39 -6.15 27.67
CA SER A 156 -16.78 -5.84 28.04
C SER A 156 -17.75 -6.92 27.56
N PHE A 157 -17.54 -7.45 26.36
CA PHE A 157 -18.33 -8.55 25.83
C PHE A 157 -18.18 -9.81 26.69
N LEU A 158 -16.93 -10.21 27.00
CA LEU A 158 -16.67 -11.40 27.81
C LEU A 158 -17.27 -11.29 29.22
N ALA A 159 -17.12 -10.15 29.89
CA ALA A 159 -17.70 -9.92 31.21
C ALA A 159 -19.24 -10.05 31.18
N ASN A 160 -19.88 -9.48 30.16
CA ASN A 160 -21.32 -9.61 29.98
C ASN A 160 -21.75 -11.05 29.65
N TYR A 161 -20.98 -11.77 28.83
CA TYR A 161 -21.27 -13.15 28.47
C TYR A 161 -21.19 -14.08 29.66
N VAL A 162 -20.14 -13.98 30.49
CA VAL A 162 -19.99 -14.76 31.72
C VAL A 162 -21.16 -14.49 32.67
N ASN A 163 -21.46 -13.21 32.92
CA ASN A 163 -22.52 -12.82 33.85
C ASN A 163 -23.93 -13.26 33.40
N LYS A 164 -24.22 -13.24 32.09
CA LYS A 164 -25.57 -13.47 31.56
C LYS A 164 -25.83 -14.88 31.06
N ILE A 165 -24.80 -15.56 30.54
CA ILE A 165 -24.97 -16.81 29.78
C ILE A 165 -24.38 -18.01 30.52
N ILE A 166 -23.14 -17.90 31.02
CA ILE A 166 -22.40 -19.10 31.48
C ILE A 166 -22.93 -19.67 32.80
N LYS A 167 -23.47 -18.85 33.72
CA LYS A 167 -23.98 -19.24 35.06
C LYS A 167 -23.23 -20.37 35.76
#